data_AF-A0A820H9J1-F1
#
_entry.id   AF-A0A820H9J1-F1
#
_cell.length_a   1.000
_cell.length_b   1.000
_cell.length_c   1.000
_cell.angle_alpha   90.00
_cell.angle_beta   90.00
_cell.angle_gamma   90.00
#
_symmetry.space_group_name_H-M   'P 1'
#
loop_
_entity.id
_entity.type
_entity.pdbx_description
1 polymer ?
#
loop_
_entity_poly.entity_id
_entity_poly.type
_entity_poly.pdbx_seq_one_letter_code
_entity_poly.pdbx_strand_id
1 'polypeptide(L)'
;MTNHGIAKFVIGVDASKDMIDLSIQENKENDQRYQYLVKDVCSLLPDDVGGTVPVIISIYLLQYATTVDELFSMLSAIRRVCGKFFIGLVPNPSL
;
A
#
# COMPACT_ATOMS: atom_id res chain seq x y z
N MET A 1 1.17 -25.53 18.28
CA MET A 1 1.58 -25.02 16.96
C MET A 1 1.51 -23.50 17.01
N THR A 2 2.66 -22.84 17.16
CA THR A 2 2.73 -21.38 17.18
C THR A 2 2.55 -20.88 15.74
N ASN A 3 1.44 -20.17 15.50
CA ASN A 3 1.07 -19.60 14.20
C ASN A 3 2.10 -18.52 13.81
N HIS A 4 3.24 -18.94 13.25
CA HIS A 4 4.24 -18.05 12.68
C HIS A 4 3.75 -17.63 11.29
N GLY A 5 3.33 -16.38 11.12
CA GLY A 5 3.28 -15.80 9.77
C GLY A 5 2.10 -14.89 9.41
N ILE A 6 1.28 -14.43 10.36
CA ILE A 6 0.25 -13.43 10.02
C ILE A 6 0.81 -12.02 10.29
N ALA A 7 0.62 -11.10 9.34
CA ALA A 7 0.95 -9.69 9.52
C ALA A 7 0.29 -9.18 10.82
N LYS A 8 1.09 -8.58 11.71
CA LYS A 8 0.59 -8.07 13.00
C LYS A 8 -0.29 -6.84 12.84
N PHE A 9 0.02 -6.02 11.84
CA PHE A 9 -0.67 -4.79 11.51
C PHE A 9 -0.53 -4.54 10.01
N VAL A 10 -1.61 -4.12 9.36
CA VAL A 10 -1.70 -3.88 7.93
C VAL A 10 -2.33 -2.52 7.71
N ILE A 11 -1.72 -1.71 6.85
CA ILE A 11 -2.27 -0.42 6.44
C ILE A 11 -2.67 -0.53 4.97
N GLY A 12 -3.96 -0.51 4.69
CA GLY A 12 -4.49 -0.38 3.33
C GLY A 12 -4.50 1.08 2.92
N VAL A 13 -3.95 1.39 1.74
CA VAL A 13 -3.88 2.76 1.21
C VAL A 13 -4.44 2.74 -0.20
N ASP A 14 -5.45 3.58 -0.45
CA ASP A 14 -6.01 3.79 -1.78
C ASP A 14 -6.47 5.25 -1.92
N ALA A 15 -6.36 5.83 -3.11
CA ALA A 15 -6.86 7.19 -3.35
C ALA A 15 -8.39 7.24 -3.43
N SER A 16 -9.03 6.12 -3.77
CA SER A 16 -10.48 5.97 -3.87
C SER A 16 -11.09 5.58 -2.52
N LYS A 17 -11.98 6.44 -2.01
CA LYS A 17 -12.77 6.13 -0.83
C LYS A 17 -13.63 4.88 -1.03
N ASP A 18 -14.20 4.70 -2.22
CA ASP A 18 -15.09 3.59 -2.52
C ASP A 18 -14.36 2.24 -2.47
N MET A 19 -13.09 2.19 -2.90
CA MET A 19 -12.27 0.98 -2.81
C MET A 19 -11.93 0.61 -1.37
N ILE A 20 -11.70 1.61 -0.51
CA ILE A 20 -11.49 1.40 0.92
C ILE A 20 -12.78 0.92 1.58
N ASP A 21 -13.92 1.52 1.27
CA ASP A 21 -15.22 1.10 1.80
C ASP A 21 -15.54 -0.35 1.43
N LEU A 22 -15.27 -0.75 0.18
CA LEU A 22 -15.39 -2.14 -0.28
C LEU A 22 -14.44 -3.08 0.49
N SER A 23 -13.18 -2.68 0.68
CA SER A 23 -12.21 -3.48 1.44
C SER A 23 -12.62 -3.67 2.91
N ILE A 24 -13.20 -2.64 3.53
CA ILE A 24 -13.76 -2.73 4.89
C ILE A 24 -14.96 -3.68 4.91
N GLN A 25 -15.85 -3.59 3.91
CA GLN A 25 -17.02 -4.46 3.81
C GLN A 25 -16.65 -5.94 3.59
N GLU A 26 -15.63 -6.22 2.79
CA GLU A 26 -15.14 -7.58 2.54
C GLU A 26 -14.43 -8.17 3.76
N ASN A 27 -13.70 -7.35 4.51
CA ASN A 27 -13.13 -7.73 5.80
C ASN A 27 -14.20 -7.67 6.91
N LYS A 28 -15.24 -8.51 6.76
CA LYS A 28 -16.48 -8.60 7.57
C LYS A 28 -16.29 -8.70 9.09
N GLU A 29 -15.10 -9.04 9.55
CA GLU A 29 -14.69 -8.99 10.93
C GLU A 29 -13.79 -7.77 11.07
N ASN A 30 -14.22 -6.74 11.81
CA ASN A 30 -13.42 -5.55 12.17
C ASN A 30 -12.15 -5.96 12.92
N ASP A 31 -11.23 -6.58 12.22
CA ASP A 31 -9.97 -7.06 12.71
C ASP A 31 -9.12 -5.81 12.96
N GLN A 32 -8.88 -5.54 14.25
CA GLN A 32 -8.15 -4.36 14.73
C GLN A 32 -6.72 -4.26 14.18
N ARG A 33 -6.26 -5.29 13.45
CA ARG A 33 -4.98 -5.30 12.75
C ARG A 33 -5.00 -4.50 11.45
N TYR A 34 -6.15 -4.13 10.89
CA TYR A 34 -6.24 -3.34 9.66
C TYR A 34 -6.54 -1.87 9.96
N GLN A 35 -5.73 -0.99 9.39
CA GLN A 35 -6.02 0.43 9.27
C GLN A 35 -6.15 0.78 7.79
N TYR A 36 -7.05 1.69 7.46
CA TYR A 36 -7.25 2.15 6.09
C TYR A 36 -7.01 3.65 5.98
N LEU A 37 -6.33 4.07 4.91
CA LEU A 37 -6.03 5.46 4.58
C LEU A 37 -6.55 5.75 3.19
N VAL A 38 -7.46 6.71 3.07
CA VAL A 38 -7.86 7.27 1.77
C VAL A 38 -6.83 8.33 1.41
N LYS A 39 -5.83 7.97 0.59
CA LYS A 39 -4.69 8.84 0.30
C LYS A 39 -4.02 8.51 -1.02
N ASP A 40 -3.61 9.55 -1.73
CA ASP A 40 -2.73 9.43 -2.90
C ASP A 40 -1.31 9.03 -2.46
N VAL A 41 -0.73 8.01 -3.11
CA VAL A 41 0.60 7.50 -2.75
C VAL A 41 1.69 8.56 -2.80
N CYS A 42 1.64 9.52 -3.74
CA CYS A 42 2.63 10.59 -3.86
C CYS A 42 2.61 11.52 -2.64
N SER A 43 1.47 11.60 -1.95
CA SER A 43 1.27 12.38 -0.72
C SER A 43 1.53 11.58 0.56
N LEU A 44 1.92 10.30 0.46
CA LEU A 44 2.19 9.45 1.61
C LEU A 44 3.47 9.91 2.33
N LEU A 45 3.36 10.07 3.65
CA LEU A 45 4.40 10.54 4.56
C LEU A 45 4.66 9.48 5.63
N PRO A 46 5.86 9.48 6.24
CA PRO A 46 6.18 8.60 7.37
C PRO A 46 5.15 8.65 8.50
N ASP A 47 4.67 9.83 8.85
CA ASP A 47 3.73 10.01 9.97
C ASP A 47 2.38 9.34 9.73
N ASP A 48 1.96 9.15 8.47
CA ASP A 48 0.73 8.43 8.14
C ASP A 48 0.80 6.95 8.52
N VAL A 49 2.00 6.38 8.58
CA VAL A 49 2.25 4.96 8.85
C VAL A 49 3.05 4.72 10.13
N GLY A 50 3.26 5.77 10.96
CA GLY A 50 4.03 5.68 12.20
C GLY A 50 5.55 5.55 11.99
N GLY A 51 6.08 6.10 10.90
CA GLY A 51 7.50 6.10 10.55
C GLY A 51 7.77 5.31 9.27
N THR A 52 8.30 4.09 9.40
CA THR A 52 8.53 3.20 8.25
C THR A 52 7.87 1.86 8.46
N VAL A 53 7.42 1.26 7.37
CA VAL A 53 6.85 -0.08 7.32
C VAL A 53 7.87 -1.07 6.75
N PRO A 54 8.11 -2.24 7.38
CA PRO A 54 9.14 -3.17 6.91
C PRO A 54 8.89 -3.72 5.50
N VAL A 55 7.62 -3.92 5.13
CA VAL A 55 7.22 -4.49 3.84
C VAL A 55 6.11 -3.64 3.26
N ILE A 56 6.27 -3.26 1.99
CA ILE A 56 5.22 -2.61 1.20
C ILE A 56 4.89 -3.51 0.02
N ILE A 57 3.60 -3.73 -0.17
CA ILE A 57 3.07 -4.46 -1.31
C ILE A 57 2.21 -3.49 -2.12
N SER A 58 2.65 -3.21 -3.34
CA SER A 58 1.95 -2.36 -4.30
C SER A 58 1.41 -3.25 -5.42
N ILE A 59 0.10 -3.45 -5.44
CA ILE A 59 -0.56 -4.28 -6.45
C ILE A 59 -1.22 -3.36 -7.48
N TYR A 60 -0.78 -3.43 -8.74
CA TYR A 60 -1.29 -2.67 -9.88
C TYR A 60 -1.20 -1.12 -9.77
N LEU A 61 -0.78 -0.57 -8.64
CA LEU A 61 -0.67 0.88 -8.43
C LEU A 61 0.29 1.56 -9.43
N LEU A 62 1.49 1.02 -9.63
CA LEU A 62 2.51 1.67 -10.45
C LEU A 62 2.14 1.78 -11.94
N GLN A 63 1.16 1.00 -12.41
CA GLN A 63 0.69 1.06 -13.80
C GLN A 63 -0.10 2.35 -14.10
N TYR A 64 -0.55 3.07 -13.06
CA TYR A 64 -1.28 4.32 -13.21
C TYR A 64 -0.35 5.51 -13.52
N ALA A 65 0.97 5.34 -13.39
CA ALA A 65 1.92 6.33 -13.87
C ALA A 65 1.88 6.38 -15.41
N THR A 66 1.50 7.54 -15.94
CA THR A 66 1.45 7.80 -17.40
C THR A 66 2.78 8.35 -17.91
N THR A 67 3.60 8.89 -17.01
CA THR A 67 4.94 9.39 -17.31
C THR A 67 6.00 8.78 -16.40
N VAL A 68 7.26 8.86 -16.86
CA VAL A 68 8.42 8.44 -16.06
C VAL A 68 8.54 9.26 -14.78
N ASP A 69 8.25 10.57 -14.84
CA ASP A 69 8.32 11.46 -13.67
C ASP A 69 7.26 11.12 -12.62
N GLU A 70 6.05 10.76 -13.05
CA GLU A 70 5.00 10.24 -12.16
C GLU A 70 5.45 8.94 -11.49
N LEU A 71 5.99 7.99 -12.26
CA LEU A 71 6.51 6.74 -11.72
C LEU A 71 7.61 6.98 -10.67
N PHE A 72 8.57 7.87 -10.96
CA PHE A 72 9.61 8.24 -10.01
C PHE A 72 9.05 8.93 -8.77
N SER A 73 8.01 9.74 -8.91
CA SER A 73 7.34 10.41 -7.78
C SER A 73 6.68 9.40 -6.85
N MET A 74 5.95 8.43 -7.43
CA MET A 74 5.32 7.34 -6.69
C MET A 74 6.36 6.47 -5.97
N LEU A 75 7.40 6.02 -6.69
CA LEU A 75 8.48 5.21 -6.12
C LEU A 75 9.25 5.97 -5.03
N SER A 76 9.43 7.27 -5.19
CA SER A 76 10.07 8.11 -4.17
C SER A 76 9.23 8.20 -2.90
N ALA A 77 7.92 8.37 -3.02
CA ALA A 77 7.03 8.37 -1.86
C ALA A 77 7.02 7.01 -1.15
N ILE A 78 6.90 5.91 -1.89
CA ILE A 78 7.01 4.54 -1.36
C ILE A 78 8.35 4.35 -0.63
N ARG A 79 9.46 4.80 -1.22
CA ARG A 79 10.79 4.66 -0.62
C ARG A 79 10.93 5.40 0.71
N ARG A 80 10.26 6.54 0.89
CA ARG A 80 10.30 7.29 2.17
C ARG A 80 9.71 6.52 3.34
N VAL A 81 8.72 5.67 3.07
CA VAL A 81 8.02 4.89 4.10
C VAL A 81 8.45 3.42 4.14
N CYS A 82 9.25 2.95 3.17
CA CYS A 82 9.72 1.57 3.10
C CYS A 82 10.97 1.34 3.96
N GLY A 83 10.87 0.44 4.94
CA GLY A 83 11.96 0.10 5.84
C GLY A 83 12.87 -1.04 5.35
N LYS A 84 12.35 -2.03 4.61
CA LYS A 84 13.16 -3.17 4.14
C LYS A 84 12.85 -3.59 2.70
N PHE A 85 11.62 -4.05 2.45
CA PHE A 85 11.25 -4.65 1.18
C PHE A 85 10.09 -3.92 0.52
N PHE A 86 10.28 -3.60 -0.75
CA PHE A 86 9.22 -3.17 -1.63
C PHE A 86 8.93 -4.27 -2.64
N ILE A 87 7.66 -4.65 -2.75
CA ILE A 87 7.16 -5.64 -3.70
C ILE A 87 6.15 -4.93 -4.60
N GLY A 88 6.48 -4.78 -5.87
CA GLY A 88 5.60 -4.22 -6.89
C GLY A 88 5.07 -5.33 -7.80
N LEU A 89 3.76 -5.41 -7.95
CA LEU A 89 3.10 -6.24 -8.97
C LEU A 89 2.56 -5.29 -10.03
N VAL A 90 3.12 -5.38 -11.23
CA VAL A 90 2.68 -4.62 -12.41
C VAL A 90 2.34 -5.59 -13.53
N PRO A 91 1.34 -5.29 -14.37
CA PRO A 91 1.07 -6.12 -15.54
C PRO A 91 2.29 -6.08 -16.46
N ASN A 92 2.58 -7.22 -17.09
CA ASN A 92 3.55 -7.24 -18.15
C ASN A 92 2.93 -6.55 -19.38
N PRO A 93 3.48 -5.42 -19.87
CA PRO A 93 2.91 -4.71 -21.03
C PRO A 93 3.01 -5.52 -22.34
N SER A 94 3.75 -6.63 -22.34
CA SER A 94 3.93 -7.51 -23.49
C SER A 94 2.95 -8.70 -23.57
N LEU A 95 1.96 -8.77 -22.66
CA LEU A 95 0.87 -9.74 -22.68
C LEU A 95 -0.45 -9.05 -23.04
#